data_AF-A0A353D329-F1
#
_entry.id   AF-A0A353D329-F1
#
_cell.length_a   1.000
_cell.length_b   1.000
_cell.length_c   1.000
_cell.angle_alpha   90.00
_cell.angle_beta   90.00
_cell.angle_gamma   90.00
#
_symmetry.space_group_name_H-M   'P 1'
#
loop_
_entity.id
_entity.type
_entity.pdbx_description
1 polymer ?
#
loop_
_entity_poly.entity_id
_entity_poly.type
_entity_poly.pdbx_seq_one_letter_code
_entity_poly.pdbx_strand_id
1 'polypeptide(L)' 'IGRIMSRNTLEEALYSWGEEVESNVIEVHIHHLRKKLGSSLIRTVRGAGYTIDRLT' A
#
# COMPACT_ATOMS: atom_id res chain seq x y z
N ILE A 1 1.97 -11.93 -9.90
CA ILE A 1 1.06 -11.26 -8.94
C ILE A 1 1.53 -11.57 -7.53
N GLY A 2 1.99 -10.56 -6.80
CA GLY A 2 2.34 -10.70 -5.38
C GLY A 2 1.10 -10.90 -4.50
N ARG A 3 1.30 -10.99 -3.18
CA ARG A 3 0.19 -11.08 -2.21
C ARG A 3 -0.64 -9.79 -2.23
N ILE A 4 -1.97 -9.93 -2.09
CA ILE A 4 -2.86 -8.78 -1.87
C ILE A 4 -2.81 -8.43 -0.38
N MET A 5 -2.52 -7.16 -0.10
CA MET A 5 -2.52 -6.56 1.23
C MET A 5 -3.78 -5.71 1.35
N SER A 6 -4.65 -6.02 2.30
CA SER A 6 -5.84 -5.21 2.58
C SER A 6 -5.45 -3.88 3.21
N ARG A 7 -6.36 -2.88 3.17
CA ARG A 7 -6.13 -1.60 3.84
C ARG A 7 -5.90 -1.82 5.34
N ASN A 8 -6.78 -2.57 6.00
CA ASN A 8 -6.68 -2.87 7.43
C ASN A 8 -5.34 -3.51 7.80
N THR A 9 -4.84 -4.47 7.00
CA THR A 9 -3.52 -5.08 7.28
C THR A 9 -2.38 -4.08 7.17
N LEU A 10 -2.47 -3.12 6.24
CA LEU A 10 -1.46 -2.06 6.13
C LEU A 10 -1.58 -1.04 7.27
N GLU A 11 -2.80 -0.72 7.71
CA GLU A 11 -3.05 0.15 8.86
C GLU A 11 -2.51 -0.47 10.16
N GLU A 12 -2.81 -1.75 10.41
CA GLU A 12 -2.28 -2.51 11.57
C GLU A 12 -0.75 -2.51 11.59
N ALA A 13 -0.12 -2.67 10.41
CA ALA A 13 1.33 -2.62 10.29
C ALA A 13 1.89 -1.23 10.64
N LEU A 14 1.22 -0.15 10.25
CA LEU A 14 1.64 1.22 10.60
C LEU A 14 1.39 1.57 12.07
N TYR A 15 0.29 1.12 12.66
CA TYR A 15 0.04 1.28 14.09
C TYR A 15 1.13 0.58 14.91
N SER A 16 1.60 -0.60 14.47
CA SER A 16 2.72 -1.29 15.11
C SER A 16 4.03 -0.49 15.06
N TRP A 17 4.14 0.52 14.20
CA TRP A 17 5.30 1.39 14.06
C TRP A 17 5.14 2.70 14.84
N GLY A 18 4.04 2.87 15.58
CA GLY A 18 3.79 4.03 16.44
C GLY A 18 3.31 5.27 15.69
N GLU A 19 2.90 5.14 14.42
CA GLU A 19 2.29 6.24 13.69
C GLU A 19 0.78 6.30 13.94
N GLU A 20 0.26 7.49 14.24
CA GLU A 20 -1.18 7.75 14.20
C GLU A 20 -1.65 7.75 12.74
N VAL A 21 -2.36 6.69 12.36
CA VAL A 21 -2.85 6.52 11.00
C VAL A 21 -4.15 7.30 10.84
N GLU A 22 -4.10 8.42 10.12
CA GLU A 22 -5.30 9.04 9.55
C GLU A 22 -5.88 8.15 8.43
N SER A 23 -7.20 8.22 8.21
CA SER A 23 -7.93 7.35 7.26
C SER A 23 -7.42 7.38 5.81
N ASN A 24 -6.58 8.35 5.45
CA ASN A 24 -5.99 8.53 4.11
C ASN A 24 -4.47 8.26 4.05
N VAL A 25 -3.83 7.90 5.17
CA VAL A 25 -2.37 7.80 5.24
C VAL A 25 -1.83 6.74 4.27
N ILE A 26 -2.57 5.63 4.11
CA ILE A 26 -2.22 4.54 3.21
C ILE A 26 -2.16 5.05 1.76
N GLU A 27 -3.18 5.80 1.33
CA GLU A 27 -3.23 6.37 -0.01
C GLU A 27 -2.08 7.36 -0.26
N VAL A 28 -1.71 8.16 0.74
CA VAL A 28 -0.58 9.10 0.68
C VAL A 28 0.74 8.35 0.55
N HIS A 29 0.98 7.33 1.37
CA HIS A 29 2.20 6.52 1.29
C HIS A 29 2.29 5.75 -0.03
N ILE A 30 1.20 5.14 -0.48
CA ILE A 30 1.15 4.45 -1.78
C ILE A 30 1.46 5.43 -2.92
N HIS A 31 0.95 6.66 -2.85
CA HIS A 31 1.27 7.71 -3.82
C HIS A 31 2.77 8.04 -3.82
N HIS A 32 3.36 8.28 -2.65
CA HIS A 32 4.80 8.54 -2.53
C HIS A 32 5.66 7.36 -3.01
N LEU A 33 5.28 6.14 -2.68
CA LEU A 33 5.98 4.93 -3.11
C LEU A 33 5.91 4.75 -4.63
N ARG A 34 4.76 4.96 -5.26
CA ARG A 34 4.63 4.94 -6.72
C ARG A 34 5.51 6.01 -7.40
N LYS A 35 5.60 7.19 -6.80
CA LYS A 35 6.47 8.27 -7.31
C LYS A 35 7.96 7.89 -7.21
N LYS A 36 8.36 7.17 -6.16
CA LYS A 36 9.76 6.76 -5.91
C LYS A 36 10.17 5.49 -6.67
N LEU A 37 9.28 4.50 -6.77
CA LEU A 37 9.59 3.16 -7.27
C LEU A 37 9.07 2.89 -8.69
N GLY A 38 8.26 3.80 -9.23
CA GLY A 38 7.55 3.61 -10.48
C GLY A 38 6.08 3.25 -10.26
N SER A 39 5.21 3.89 -11.06
CA SER A 39 3.74 3.81 -10.90
C SER A 39 3.17 2.42 -11.20
N SER A 40 3.86 1.60 -11.98
CA SER A 40 3.44 0.26 -12.39
C SER A 40 3.67 -0.81 -11.32
N LEU A 41 4.59 -0.58 -10.37
CA LEU A 41 5.00 -1.58 -9.39
C LEU A 41 3.89 -1.90 -8.38
N ILE A 42 3.21 -0.87 -7.87
CA ILE A 42 2.13 -1.01 -6.88
C ILE A 42 0.79 -0.87 -7.58
N ARG A 43 0.00 -1.94 -7.61
CA ARG A 43 -1.33 -1.97 -8.23
C ARG A 43 -2.43 -1.94 -7.17
N THR A 44 -3.48 -1.20 -7.46
CA THR A 44 -4.69 -1.17 -6.63
C THR A 44 -5.65 -2.26 -7.10
N VAL A 45 -6.07 -3.12 -6.19
CA VAL A 45 -7.12 -4.12 -6.41
C VAL A 45 -8.39 -3.58 -5.75
N ARG A 46 -9.32 -3.06 -6.57
CA ARG A 46 -10.57 -2.45 -6.07
C ARG A 46 -11.32 -3.43 -5.17
N GLY A 47 -11.73 -2.98 -4.00
CA GLY A 47 -12.44 -3.78 -3.00
C GLY A 47 -11.57 -4.75 -2.20
N ALA A 48 -10.28 -4.89 -2.50
CA ALA A 48 -9.39 -5.83 -1.80
C ALA A 48 -8.15 -5.17 -1.17
N GLY A 49 -7.55 -4.16 -1.82
CA GLY A 49 -6.39 -3.44 -1.31
C GLY A 49 -5.31 -3.20 -2.35
N TYR A 50 -4.04 -3.49 -2.00
CA TYR A 50 -2.87 -3.23 -2.83
C TYR A 50 -2.02 -4.48 -3.05
N THR A 51 -1.33 -4.55 -4.17
CA THR A 51 -0.38 -5.62 -4.46
C THR A 51 0.84 -5.06 -5.19
N ILE A 52 1.95 -5.76 -5.07
CA ILE A 52 3.18 -5.49 -5.81
C ILE A 52 3.32 -6.59 -6.86
N ASP A 53 3.57 -6.22 -8.11
CA ASP A 53 3.92 -7.21 -9.12
C ASP A 53 5.43 -7.51 -9.11
N ARG A 54 5.78 -8.73 -9.47
CA ARG A 54 7.18 -9.01 -9.81
C ARG A 54 7.43 -8.31 -11.14
N LEU A 55 8.38 -7.38 -11.17
CA LEU A 55 9.00 -6.95 -12.42
C LEU A 55 9.61 -8.22 -13.04
N THR A 56 8.92 -8.80 -14.01
CA THR A 56 9.46 -9.81 -14.93
C THR A 56 10.45 -9.17 -15.88
#